data_AF-A0A8G1ZPK9-F1
#
_entry.id   AF-A0A8G1ZPK9-F1
#
_cell.length_a   1.000
_cell.length_b   1.000
_cell.length_c   1.000
_cell.angle_alpha   90.00
_cell.angle_beta   90.00
_cell.angle_gamma   90.00
#
_symmetry.space_group_name_H-M   'P 1'
#
loop_
_entity.id
_entity.type
_entity.pdbx_description
1 polymer ?
#
loop_
_entity_poly.entity_id
_entity_poly.type
_entity_poly.pdbx_seq_one_letter_code
_entity_poly.pdbx_strand_id
1 'polypeptide(L)'
;MSAAALPATARPAGGGRPFAGTGALYRLALRRDRVLIPLWVLGIGGLLAAGPPGLAALYSTAAERAQAAAGMSGNSSLRALYGPVLDDSLGALVVWRYGVVAAVLTAVMSLLLVVRHTRDEEESGRQEMVSSAMVGRRAPLTAALLTAVTANLAVALVATAALGGEGLRGALAHGLALGATGLLFAAAAATAAQLTESARLARGLGAALLGAAFVLRAAGDAARDDGSSPLTWLSPLGWAQNIRPFAGERWWVLALFAAATLALAALAHTLAARRDLGASFLAARPGAPEGRLGTPGALARRLQRGTLLGWTLAFAPAAVLFGSLADGAGALLEDDDSTREILIRLGGEQAITDAFLAAMTGVLGILAALYAVAAVLRLHTEETAHRAEPLLAHPVGRLRWAAGHLLIAFAGPAVLLTAAALGLALGHGRDLPALLLGCLAQLPAVWTLAAVAFTLYAFLPRAAPAGWAIATLCLLIGWVGPVLDLPAVVMDLSPFTHVPKLPGADPNWAPVAALVVVAAAVLAAGLARLRRRDLLT
;
A
#
# COMPACT_ATOMS: atom_id res chain seq x y z
N MET A 1 34.67 -52.28 39.75
CA MET A 1 33.88 -51.07 39.42
C MET A 1 33.37 -51.24 37.99
N SER A 2 32.12 -51.68 37.85
CA SER A 2 31.53 -52.03 36.55
C SER A 2 30.89 -50.79 35.94
N ALA A 3 31.30 -50.43 34.73
CA ALA A 3 30.74 -49.31 33.99
C ALA A 3 29.31 -49.65 33.56
N ALA A 4 28.33 -48.91 34.07
CA ALA A 4 26.94 -49.02 33.64
C ALA A 4 26.80 -48.51 32.20
N ALA A 5 26.48 -49.41 31.28
CA ALA A 5 26.09 -49.07 29.93
C ALA A 5 24.78 -48.26 29.97
N LEU A 6 24.83 -47.01 29.51
CA LEU A 6 23.63 -46.21 29.26
C LEU A 6 22.80 -46.90 28.17
N PRO A 7 21.49 -47.13 28.37
CA PRO A 7 20.68 -47.77 27.34
C PRO A 7 20.63 -46.90 26.08
N ALA A 8 20.72 -47.58 24.94
CA ALA A 8 20.67 -47.02 23.61
C ALA A 8 19.48 -46.06 23.46
N THR A 9 19.75 -44.94 22.81
CA THR A 9 18.79 -43.92 22.41
C THR A 9 17.55 -44.57 21.80
N ALA A 10 16.40 -44.38 22.45
CA ALA A 10 15.12 -44.63 21.83
C ALA A 10 15.05 -43.76 20.56
N ARG A 11 15.21 -44.38 19.38
CA ARG A 11 14.77 -43.75 18.13
C ARG A 11 13.28 -43.43 18.34
N PRO A 12 12.83 -42.18 18.15
CA PRO A 12 11.40 -41.91 18.16
C PRO A 12 10.77 -42.64 16.97
N ALA A 13 10.23 -43.83 17.23
CA ALA A 13 9.37 -44.56 16.31
C ALA A 13 8.00 -43.87 16.35
N GLY A 14 7.81 -42.92 15.47
CA GLY A 14 6.54 -42.25 15.25
C GLY A 14 6.70 -41.26 14.11
N GLY A 15 6.31 -41.64 12.89
CA GLY A 15 6.34 -40.76 11.72
C GLY A 15 5.64 -39.45 12.05
N GLY A 16 6.41 -38.40 12.30
CA GLY A 16 5.88 -37.12 12.75
C GLY A 16 4.87 -36.61 11.74
N ARG A 17 3.63 -36.40 12.15
CA ARG A 17 2.57 -35.86 11.29
C ARG A 17 2.91 -34.39 10.99
N PRO A 18 3.50 -34.05 9.83
CA PRO A 18 4.10 -32.73 9.64
C PRO A 18 3.04 -31.62 9.52
N PHE A 19 1.78 -32.00 9.28
CA PHE A 19 0.61 -31.14 9.18
C PHE A 19 -0.35 -31.27 10.39
N ALA A 20 0.08 -31.91 11.48
CA ALA A 20 -0.73 -31.95 12.69
C ALA A 20 -1.04 -30.53 13.18
N GLY A 21 -2.29 -30.26 13.54
CA GLY A 21 -2.72 -28.94 14.01
C GLY A 21 -3.08 -27.91 12.93
N THR A 22 -2.88 -28.18 11.63
CA THR A 22 -3.20 -27.21 10.55
C THR A 22 -4.64 -26.72 10.60
N GLY A 23 -5.61 -27.61 10.80
CA GLY A 23 -7.03 -27.22 10.85
C GLY A 23 -7.39 -26.30 12.02
N ALA A 24 -6.75 -26.49 13.17
CA ALA A 24 -6.94 -25.63 14.35
C ALA A 24 -6.32 -24.24 14.12
N LEU A 25 -5.10 -24.19 13.57
CA LEU A 25 -4.40 -22.95 13.24
C LEU A 25 -5.13 -22.17 12.14
N TYR A 26 -5.62 -22.84 11.11
CA TYR A 26 -6.41 -22.24 10.04
C TYR A 26 -7.70 -21.61 10.59
N ARG A 27 -8.44 -22.33 11.44
CA ARG A 27 -9.65 -21.80 12.09
C ARG A 27 -9.33 -20.60 12.98
N LEU A 28 -8.21 -20.63 13.70
CA LEU A 28 -7.73 -19.52 14.51
C LEU A 28 -7.39 -18.30 13.63
N ALA A 29 -6.69 -18.51 12.52
CA ALA A 29 -6.35 -17.45 11.57
C ALA A 29 -7.61 -16.77 11.03
N LEU A 30 -8.59 -17.55 10.55
CA LEU A 30 -9.88 -17.00 10.11
C LEU A 30 -10.63 -16.22 11.20
N ARG A 31 -10.60 -16.70 12.45
CA ARG A 31 -11.20 -15.97 13.58
C ARG A 31 -10.50 -14.64 13.85
N ARG A 32 -9.18 -14.61 13.75
CA ARG A 32 -8.36 -13.39 13.96
C ARG A 32 -8.55 -12.38 12.82
N ASP A 33 -8.84 -12.85 11.61
CA ASP A 33 -9.03 -12.00 10.44
C ASP A 33 -10.49 -11.83 9.99
N ARG A 34 -11.45 -12.21 10.83
CA ARG A 34 -12.90 -12.11 10.54
C ARG A 34 -13.39 -10.70 10.19
N VAL A 35 -12.61 -9.67 10.50
CA VAL A 35 -12.87 -8.28 10.12
C VAL A 35 -11.97 -7.85 8.96
N LEU A 36 -10.68 -8.20 9.02
CA LEU A 36 -9.69 -7.75 8.04
C LEU A 36 -9.92 -8.36 6.65
N ILE A 37 -10.15 -9.67 6.55
CA ILE A 37 -10.39 -10.32 5.24
C ILE A 37 -11.66 -9.76 4.58
N PRO A 38 -12.83 -9.69 5.26
CA PRO A 38 -14.01 -9.09 4.64
C PRO A 38 -13.81 -7.63 4.24
N LEU A 39 -13.11 -6.81 5.04
CA LEU A 39 -12.83 -5.42 4.66
C LEU A 39 -12.04 -5.33 3.34
N TRP A 40 -11.00 -6.15 3.16
CA TRP A 40 -10.26 -6.17 1.90
C TRP A 40 -11.11 -6.68 0.75
N VAL A 41 -11.81 -7.80 0.93
CA VAL A 41 -12.65 -8.41 -0.10
C VAL A 41 -13.75 -7.45 -0.54
N LEU A 42 -14.46 -6.83 0.41
CA LEU A 42 -15.53 -5.87 0.12
C LEU A 42 -14.99 -4.55 -0.43
N GLY A 43 -13.81 -4.10 0.02
CA GLY A 43 -13.18 -2.90 -0.54
C GLY A 43 -12.78 -3.08 -2.01
N ILE A 44 -12.13 -4.21 -2.34
CA ILE A 44 -11.76 -4.55 -3.72
C ILE A 44 -13.02 -4.79 -4.56
N GLY A 45 -14.00 -5.53 -4.02
CA GLY A 45 -15.29 -5.76 -4.67
C GLY A 45 -16.08 -4.49 -4.95
N GLY A 46 -16.15 -3.59 -3.96
CA GLY A 46 -16.83 -2.31 -4.07
C GLY A 46 -16.19 -1.39 -5.10
N LEU A 47 -14.86 -1.37 -5.17
CA LEU A 47 -14.13 -0.66 -6.24
C LEU A 47 -14.57 -1.12 -7.63
N LEU A 48 -14.68 -2.44 -7.84
CA LEU A 48 -15.10 -3.01 -9.12
C LEU A 48 -16.59 -2.79 -9.38
N ALA A 49 -17.44 -2.93 -8.37
CA ALA A 49 -18.89 -2.76 -8.49
C ALA A 49 -19.28 -1.30 -8.79
N ALA A 50 -18.48 -0.32 -8.34
CA ALA A 50 -18.70 1.10 -8.65
C ALA A 50 -18.31 1.47 -10.09
N GLY A 51 -17.50 0.65 -10.75
CA GLY A 51 -16.98 0.92 -12.10
C GLY A 51 -18.07 0.99 -13.17
N PRO A 52 -18.90 -0.05 -13.35
CA PRO A 52 -19.91 -0.09 -14.39
C PRO A 52 -20.87 1.12 -14.41
N PRO A 53 -21.56 1.48 -13.30
CA PRO A 53 -22.47 2.62 -13.31
C PRO A 53 -21.72 3.95 -13.51
N GLY A 54 -20.50 4.08 -12.98
CA GLY A 54 -19.68 5.28 -13.16
C GLY A 54 -19.28 5.51 -14.62
N LEU A 55 -18.85 4.45 -15.31
CA LEU A 55 -18.50 4.54 -16.73
C LEU A 55 -19.73 4.66 -17.63
N ALA A 56 -20.86 4.01 -17.30
CA ALA A 56 -22.11 4.18 -18.04
C ALA A 56 -22.65 5.61 -17.99
N ALA A 57 -22.50 6.28 -16.84
CA ALA A 57 -22.89 7.67 -16.67
C ALA A 57 -22.01 8.63 -17.48
N LEU A 58 -20.74 8.28 -17.69
CA LEU A 58 -19.78 9.09 -18.44
C LEU A 58 -19.81 8.81 -19.96
N TYR A 59 -20.02 7.56 -20.35
CA TYR A 59 -20.02 7.06 -21.72
C TYR A 59 -21.24 6.15 -21.95
N SER A 60 -22.35 6.81 -22.27
CA SER A 60 -23.67 6.19 -22.35
C SER A 60 -23.81 5.30 -23.60
N THR A 61 -23.29 5.75 -24.73
CA THR A 61 -23.41 5.04 -26.02
C THR A 61 -22.20 4.16 -26.33
N ALA A 62 -22.38 3.15 -27.18
CA ALA A 62 -21.27 2.32 -27.64
C ALA A 62 -20.26 3.13 -28.47
N ALA A 63 -20.74 4.13 -29.24
CA ALA A 63 -19.88 5.02 -30.00
C ALA A 63 -18.99 5.89 -29.09
N GLU A 64 -19.55 6.46 -28.01
CA GLU A 64 -18.79 7.20 -27.00
C GLU A 64 -17.70 6.34 -26.36
N ARG A 65 -18.03 5.09 -26.01
CA ARG A 65 -17.06 4.14 -25.43
C ARG A 65 -15.94 3.79 -26.42
N ALA A 66 -16.27 3.53 -27.68
CA ALA A 66 -15.28 3.24 -28.71
C ALA A 66 -14.34 4.44 -28.95
N GLN A 67 -14.89 5.66 -28.98
CA GLN A 67 -14.10 6.88 -29.13
C GLN A 67 -13.20 7.12 -27.91
N ALA A 68 -13.72 6.93 -26.70
CA ALA A 68 -12.94 7.03 -25.47
C ALA A 68 -11.81 5.98 -25.43
N ALA A 69 -12.10 4.74 -25.80
CA ALA A 69 -11.13 3.65 -25.90
C ALA A 69 -9.99 3.99 -26.89
N ALA A 70 -10.33 4.54 -28.05
CA ALA A 70 -9.36 4.95 -29.06
C ALA A 70 -8.47 6.12 -28.58
N GLY A 71 -9.06 7.14 -27.94
CA GLY A 71 -8.30 8.24 -27.37
C GLY A 71 -7.35 7.80 -26.25
N MET A 72 -7.78 6.83 -25.43
CA MET A 72 -6.96 6.30 -24.33
C MET A 72 -5.83 5.39 -24.79
N SER A 73 -6.03 4.59 -25.84
CA SER A 73 -5.00 3.66 -26.34
C SER A 73 -3.80 4.37 -26.97
N GLY A 74 -4.00 5.55 -27.56
CA GLY A 74 -2.92 6.40 -28.10
C GLY A 74 -1.96 6.96 -27.04
N ASN A 75 -2.37 7.04 -25.78
CA ASN A 75 -1.58 7.67 -24.72
C ASN A 75 -0.69 6.65 -23.99
N SER A 76 0.63 6.71 -24.26
CA SER A 76 1.61 5.81 -23.65
C SER A 76 1.69 5.91 -22.12
N SER A 77 1.43 7.08 -21.54
CA SER A 77 1.39 7.29 -20.08
C SER A 77 0.16 6.60 -19.46
N LEU A 78 -1.01 6.70 -20.10
CA LEU A 78 -2.20 5.98 -19.66
C LEU A 78 -2.03 4.46 -19.81
N ARG A 79 -1.40 4.01 -20.90
CA ARG A 79 -1.04 2.60 -21.06
C ARG A 79 -0.06 2.12 -20.00
N ALA A 80 0.94 2.92 -19.65
CA ALA A 80 1.86 2.60 -18.57
C ALA A 80 1.12 2.43 -17.23
N LEU A 81 0.13 3.29 -16.95
CA LEU A 81 -0.62 3.30 -15.70
C LEU A 81 -1.66 2.17 -15.60
N TYR A 82 -2.57 2.12 -16.57
CA TYR A 82 -3.75 1.24 -16.56
C TYR A 82 -3.57 -0.04 -17.38
N GLY A 83 -2.65 -0.03 -18.34
CA GLY A 83 -2.49 -1.09 -19.32
C GLY A 83 -3.17 -0.75 -20.66
N PRO A 84 -3.12 -1.65 -21.63
CA PRO A 84 -3.75 -1.52 -22.93
C PRO A 84 -5.27 -1.65 -22.81
N VAL A 85 -5.98 -0.87 -23.62
CA VAL A 85 -7.41 -1.05 -23.84
C VAL A 85 -7.58 -2.17 -24.86
N LEU A 86 -8.15 -3.30 -24.44
CA LEU A 86 -8.24 -4.50 -25.27
C LEU A 86 -9.57 -4.66 -25.99
N ASP A 87 -10.61 -3.99 -25.48
CA ASP A 87 -11.99 -4.03 -25.97
C ASP A 87 -12.73 -2.78 -25.42
N ASP A 88 -13.83 -2.38 -26.05
CA ASP A 88 -14.61 -1.17 -25.73
C ASP A 88 -15.92 -1.46 -24.98
N SER A 89 -16.20 -2.74 -24.70
CA SER A 89 -17.28 -3.14 -23.82
C SER A 89 -17.11 -2.53 -22.43
N LEU A 90 -18.24 -2.29 -21.77
CA LEU A 90 -18.26 -1.64 -20.47
C LEU A 90 -17.49 -2.45 -19.42
N GLY A 91 -17.65 -3.77 -19.41
CA GLY A 91 -16.83 -4.68 -18.59
C GLY A 91 -15.33 -4.57 -18.87
N ALA A 92 -14.91 -4.48 -20.14
CA ALA A 92 -13.50 -4.34 -20.51
C ALA A 92 -12.91 -3.00 -20.04
N LEU A 93 -13.65 -1.90 -20.19
CA LEU A 93 -13.21 -0.57 -19.73
C LEU A 93 -13.10 -0.49 -18.20
N VAL A 94 -13.99 -1.15 -17.46
CA VAL A 94 -13.87 -1.28 -15.99
C VAL A 94 -12.60 -2.05 -15.63
N VAL A 95 -12.34 -3.18 -16.28
CA VAL A 95 -11.13 -3.98 -16.04
C VAL A 95 -9.86 -3.22 -16.41
N TRP A 96 -9.86 -2.46 -17.50
CA TRP A 96 -8.75 -1.58 -17.87
C TRP A 96 -8.49 -0.53 -16.78
N ARG A 97 -9.53 0.18 -16.33
CA ARG A 97 -9.39 1.28 -15.38
C ARG A 97 -9.01 0.82 -13.97
N TYR A 98 -9.59 -0.28 -13.51
CA TYR A 98 -9.49 -0.70 -12.11
C TYR A 98 -8.75 -2.02 -11.91
N GLY A 99 -8.55 -2.82 -12.95
CA GLY A 99 -8.05 -4.19 -12.83
C GLY A 99 -6.64 -4.28 -12.27
N VAL A 100 -5.71 -3.43 -12.74
CA VAL A 100 -4.33 -3.41 -12.22
C VAL A 100 -4.31 -2.98 -10.75
N VAL A 101 -5.08 -1.95 -10.40
CA VAL A 101 -5.20 -1.48 -9.01
C VAL A 101 -5.78 -2.57 -8.11
N ALA A 102 -6.86 -3.22 -8.53
CA ALA A 102 -7.46 -4.35 -7.82
C ALA A 102 -6.46 -5.51 -7.67
N ALA A 103 -5.66 -5.83 -8.69
CA ALA A 103 -4.65 -6.87 -8.64
C ALA A 103 -3.52 -6.54 -7.64
N VAL A 104 -3.06 -5.29 -7.63
CA VAL A 104 -2.07 -4.79 -6.67
C VAL A 104 -2.62 -4.84 -5.24
N LEU A 105 -3.85 -4.39 -5.01
CA LEU A 105 -4.50 -4.46 -3.69
C LEU A 105 -4.65 -5.91 -3.21
N THR A 106 -5.04 -6.82 -4.10
CA THR A 106 -5.17 -8.26 -3.82
C THR A 106 -3.82 -8.90 -3.48
N ALA A 107 -2.76 -8.50 -4.18
CA ALA A 107 -1.38 -8.91 -3.91
C ALA A 107 -0.89 -8.40 -2.54
N VAL A 108 -1.12 -7.12 -2.22
CA VAL A 108 -0.76 -6.51 -0.92
C VAL A 108 -1.50 -7.21 0.21
N MET A 109 -2.81 -7.42 0.09
CA MET A 109 -3.62 -8.15 1.06
C MET A 109 -2.98 -9.51 1.36
N SER A 110 -2.72 -10.29 0.31
CA SER A 110 -2.20 -11.66 0.41
C SER A 110 -0.80 -11.72 1.01
N LEU A 111 0.07 -10.78 0.62
CA LEU A 111 1.41 -10.62 1.19
C LEU A 111 1.35 -10.32 2.68
N LEU A 112 0.56 -9.32 3.09
CA LEU A 112 0.44 -8.91 4.49
C LEU A 112 -0.16 -10.02 5.34
N LEU A 113 -1.19 -10.70 4.83
CA LEU A 113 -1.86 -11.82 5.49
C LEU A 113 -0.91 -12.99 5.76
N VAL A 114 -0.11 -13.40 4.76
CA VAL A 114 0.84 -14.50 4.94
C VAL A 114 1.96 -14.13 5.90
N VAL A 115 2.55 -12.93 5.80
CA VAL A 115 3.60 -12.52 6.73
C VAL A 115 3.07 -12.42 8.16
N ARG A 116 1.82 -11.96 8.32
CA ARG A 116 1.13 -11.87 9.61
C ARG A 116 1.00 -13.22 10.32
N HIS A 117 0.72 -14.29 9.58
CA HIS A 117 0.55 -15.65 10.16
C HIS A 117 1.80 -16.51 10.10
N THR A 118 2.93 -15.94 9.68
CA THR A 118 4.21 -16.63 9.65
C THR A 118 5.23 -15.85 10.46
N ARG A 119 5.95 -14.91 9.83
CA ARG A 119 7.10 -14.25 10.45
C ARG A 119 6.73 -13.33 11.61
N ASP A 120 5.56 -12.72 11.61
CA ASP A 120 5.07 -11.97 12.78
C ASP A 120 4.80 -12.88 13.99
N GLU A 121 4.27 -14.09 13.77
CA GLU A 121 4.03 -15.06 14.85
C GLU A 121 5.34 -15.58 15.41
N GLU A 122 6.35 -15.80 14.56
CA GLU A 122 7.72 -16.15 14.98
C GLU A 122 8.40 -15.01 15.74
N GLU A 123 8.38 -13.78 15.21
CA GLU A 123 9.04 -12.61 15.81
C GLU A 123 8.40 -12.21 17.16
N SER A 124 7.11 -12.51 17.36
CA SER A 124 6.41 -12.28 18.63
C SER A 124 6.56 -13.43 19.64
N GLY A 125 7.32 -14.48 19.33
CA GLY A 125 7.51 -15.67 20.18
C GLY A 125 6.27 -16.57 20.32
N ARG A 126 5.11 -16.16 19.78
CA ARG A 126 3.86 -16.94 19.86
C ARG A 126 3.97 -18.25 19.10
N GLN A 127 4.71 -18.26 18.00
CA GLN A 127 4.92 -19.48 17.22
C GLN A 127 5.71 -20.55 17.99
N GLU A 128 6.59 -20.16 18.92
CA GLU A 128 7.34 -21.10 19.78
C GLU A 128 6.44 -21.75 20.83
N MET A 129 5.53 -20.97 21.42
CA MET A 129 4.52 -21.52 22.33
C MET A 129 3.56 -22.47 21.61
N VAL A 130 3.19 -22.15 20.36
CA VAL A 130 2.33 -23.01 19.54
C VAL A 130 3.05 -24.29 19.09
N SER A 131 4.35 -24.21 18.80
CA SER A 131 5.15 -25.37 18.37
C SER A 131 5.47 -26.35 19.51
N SER A 132 5.35 -25.93 20.78
CA SER A 132 5.44 -26.84 21.93
C SER A 132 4.20 -27.72 22.12
N ALA A 133 3.08 -27.38 21.48
CA ALA A 133 1.89 -28.21 21.41
C ALA A 133 2.00 -29.29 20.30
N MET A 134 0.94 -30.07 20.07
CA MET A 134 0.87 -31.09 19.02
C MET A 134 0.72 -30.49 17.60
N VAL A 135 1.63 -29.60 17.22
CA VAL A 135 1.64 -28.89 15.94
C VAL A 135 2.85 -29.34 15.12
N GLY A 136 2.60 -29.84 13.90
CA GLY A 136 3.66 -30.27 12.98
C GLY A 136 4.40 -29.08 12.35
N ARG A 137 5.68 -29.29 11.97
CA ARG A 137 6.55 -28.23 11.43
C ARG A 137 5.99 -27.51 10.19
N ARG A 138 5.18 -28.18 9.36
CA ARG A 138 4.56 -27.57 8.16
C ARG A 138 3.22 -26.90 8.46
N ALA A 139 2.60 -27.21 9.59
CA ALA A 139 1.23 -26.79 9.88
C ALA A 139 1.01 -25.27 9.91
N PRO A 140 1.89 -24.43 10.50
CA PRO A 140 1.72 -22.98 10.52
C PRO A 140 1.75 -22.37 9.12
N LEU A 141 2.74 -22.74 8.31
CA LEU A 141 2.88 -22.27 6.93
C LEU A 141 1.67 -22.67 6.08
N THR A 142 1.24 -23.94 6.19
CA THR A 142 0.06 -24.42 5.47
C THR A 142 -1.22 -23.70 5.92
N ALA A 143 -1.39 -23.44 7.22
CA ALA A 143 -2.54 -22.69 7.73
C ALA A 143 -2.55 -21.24 7.21
N ALA A 144 -1.41 -20.58 7.15
CA ALA A 144 -1.28 -19.24 6.55
C ALA A 144 -1.66 -19.24 5.07
N LEU A 145 -1.15 -20.21 4.29
CA LEU A 145 -1.46 -20.33 2.86
C LEU A 145 -2.94 -20.69 2.62
N LEU A 146 -3.55 -21.57 3.43
CA LEU A 146 -4.99 -21.87 3.34
C LEU A 146 -5.85 -20.64 3.67
N THR A 147 -5.42 -19.81 4.62
CA THR A 147 -6.08 -18.54 4.93
C THR A 147 -6.01 -17.58 3.73
N ALA A 148 -4.85 -17.50 3.07
CA ALA A 148 -4.70 -16.75 1.83
C ALA A 148 -5.55 -17.31 0.68
N VAL A 149 -5.65 -18.64 0.53
CA VAL A 149 -6.57 -19.27 -0.43
C VAL A 149 -8.01 -18.85 -0.17
N THR A 150 -8.44 -18.86 1.08
CA THR A 150 -9.81 -18.47 1.44
C THR A 150 -10.09 -17.00 1.11
N ALA A 151 -9.15 -16.10 1.45
CA ALA A 151 -9.28 -14.68 1.14
C ALA A 151 -9.33 -14.43 -0.38
N ASN A 152 -8.46 -15.09 -1.16
CA ASN A 152 -8.38 -14.91 -2.61
C ASN A 152 -9.55 -15.56 -3.37
N LEU A 153 -10.09 -16.67 -2.87
CA LEU A 153 -11.34 -17.22 -3.39
C LEU A 153 -12.51 -16.25 -3.13
N ALA A 154 -12.57 -15.63 -1.96
CA ALA A 154 -13.58 -14.61 -1.67
C ALA A 154 -13.43 -13.38 -2.58
N VAL A 155 -12.20 -12.90 -2.82
CA VAL A 155 -11.94 -11.83 -3.82
C VAL A 155 -12.41 -12.26 -5.20
N ALA A 156 -12.05 -13.46 -5.66
CA ALA A 156 -12.44 -13.94 -6.97
C ALA A 156 -13.97 -13.99 -7.13
N LEU A 157 -14.68 -14.55 -6.15
CA LEU A 157 -16.14 -14.65 -6.15
C LEU A 157 -16.80 -13.26 -6.14
N VAL A 158 -16.35 -12.36 -5.26
CA VAL A 158 -16.94 -11.01 -5.14
C VAL A 158 -16.64 -10.17 -6.38
N ALA A 159 -15.43 -10.25 -6.94
CA ALA A 159 -15.09 -9.56 -8.19
C ALA A 159 -15.90 -10.09 -9.39
N THR A 160 -16.11 -11.41 -9.47
CA THR A 160 -16.98 -12.00 -10.49
C THR A 160 -18.44 -11.57 -10.30
N ALA A 161 -18.93 -11.51 -9.06
CA ALA A 161 -20.28 -11.00 -8.78
C ALA A 161 -20.41 -9.51 -9.15
N ALA A 162 -19.41 -8.70 -8.84
CA ALA A 162 -19.40 -7.26 -9.11
C ALA A 162 -19.52 -6.91 -10.60
N LEU A 163 -18.96 -7.75 -11.48
CA LEU A 163 -18.97 -7.53 -12.93
C LEU A 163 -19.89 -8.51 -13.69
N GLY A 164 -20.62 -9.37 -12.98
CA GLY A 164 -21.40 -10.45 -13.59
C GLY A 164 -22.48 -9.96 -14.56
N GLY A 165 -23.01 -8.75 -14.33
CA GLY A 165 -23.99 -8.09 -15.21
C GLY A 165 -23.45 -7.72 -16.59
N GLU A 166 -22.13 -7.52 -16.71
CA GLU A 166 -21.46 -7.18 -17.99
C GLU A 166 -21.09 -8.43 -18.81
N GLY A 167 -21.25 -9.62 -18.23
CA GLY A 167 -20.92 -10.89 -18.86
C GLY A 167 -20.18 -11.84 -17.94
N LEU A 168 -20.81 -12.97 -17.59
CA LEU A 168 -20.29 -13.92 -16.60
C LEU A 168 -18.90 -14.47 -16.97
N ARG A 169 -18.64 -14.70 -18.26
CA ARG A 169 -17.37 -15.29 -18.73
C ARG A 169 -16.18 -14.35 -18.47
N GLY A 170 -16.32 -13.07 -18.85
CA GLY A 170 -15.31 -12.05 -18.58
C GLY A 170 -15.18 -11.75 -17.09
N ALA A 171 -16.30 -11.68 -16.36
CA ALA A 171 -16.31 -11.47 -14.92
C ALA A 171 -15.61 -12.61 -14.15
N LEU A 172 -15.81 -13.86 -14.58
CA LEU A 172 -15.13 -15.03 -14.01
C LEU A 172 -13.63 -14.98 -14.29
N ALA A 173 -13.25 -14.65 -15.52
CA ALA A 173 -11.85 -14.51 -15.89
C ALA A 173 -11.14 -13.41 -15.09
N HIS A 174 -11.79 -12.26 -14.86
CA HIS A 174 -11.24 -11.20 -14.04
C HIS A 174 -11.12 -11.61 -12.56
N GLY A 175 -12.17 -12.20 -11.98
CA GLY A 175 -12.14 -12.68 -10.60
C GLY A 175 -11.03 -13.70 -10.37
N LEU A 176 -10.87 -14.66 -11.28
CA LEU A 176 -9.78 -15.64 -11.23
C LEU A 176 -8.41 -14.98 -11.43
N ALA A 177 -8.27 -13.98 -12.28
CA ALA A 177 -7.03 -13.22 -12.45
C ALA A 177 -6.60 -12.55 -11.14
N LEU A 178 -7.53 -11.92 -10.43
CA LEU A 178 -7.26 -11.29 -9.12
C LEU A 178 -6.89 -12.33 -8.06
N GLY A 179 -7.70 -13.38 -7.91
CA GLY A 179 -7.44 -14.44 -6.95
C GLY A 179 -6.10 -15.15 -7.20
N ALA A 180 -5.77 -15.44 -8.46
CA ALA A 180 -4.51 -16.04 -8.86
C ALA A 180 -3.31 -15.12 -8.59
N THR A 181 -3.46 -13.81 -8.83
CA THR A 181 -2.44 -12.81 -8.50
C THR A 181 -2.17 -12.79 -7.00
N GLY A 182 -3.20 -12.72 -6.17
CA GLY A 182 -3.03 -12.73 -4.72
C GLY A 182 -2.41 -14.03 -4.21
N LEU A 183 -2.81 -15.18 -4.73
CA LEU A 183 -2.20 -16.47 -4.39
C LEU A 183 -0.70 -16.54 -4.71
N LEU A 184 -0.30 -16.02 -5.87
CA LEU A 184 1.10 -15.96 -6.25
C LEU A 184 1.91 -15.09 -5.27
N PHE A 185 1.39 -13.91 -4.92
CA PHE A 185 2.06 -13.03 -3.95
C PHE A 185 2.01 -13.57 -2.51
N ALA A 186 0.99 -14.35 -2.15
CA ALA A 186 0.98 -15.14 -0.91
C ALA A 186 2.13 -16.16 -0.89
N ALA A 187 2.33 -16.91 -1.98
CA ALA A 187 3.41 -17.90 -2.09
C ALA A 187 4.81 -17.25 -2.13
N ALA A 188 4.93 -16.09 -2.79
CA ALA A 188 6.15 -15.28 -2.77
C ALA A 188 6.46 -14.76 -1.36
N ALA A 189 5.46 -14.23 -0.65
CA ALA A 189 5.59 -13.76 0.72
C ALA A 189 5.94 -14.90 1.69
N ALA A 190 5.35 -16.09 1.50
CA ALA A 190 5.71 -17.30 2.22
C ALA A 190 7.19 -17.67 2.02
N THR A 191 7.67 -17.63 0.79
CA THR A 191 9.10 -17.87 0.48
C THR A 191 9.98 -16.83 1.15
N ALA A 192 9.65 -15.54 1.01
CA ALA A 192 10.39 -14.45 1.65
C ALA A 192 10.43 -14.60 3.17
N ALA A 193 9.32 -14.99 3.80
CA ALA A 193 9.23 -15.22 5.24
C ALA A 193 10.16 -16.35 5.72
N GLN A 194 10.43 -17.37 4.89
CA GLN A 194 11.41 -18.41 5.22
C GLN A 194 12.86 -17.97 5.00
N LEU A 195 13.11 -17.05 4.08
CA LEU A 195 14.47 -16.56 3.79
C LEU A 195 14.96 -15.57 4.84
N THR A 196 14.06 -14.85 5.52
CA THR A 196 14.40 -13.72 6.39
C THR A 196 14.08 -13.96 7.86
N GLU A 197 14.85 -13.33 8.75
CA GLU A 197 14.59 -13.39 10.20
C GLU A 197 13.55 -12.36 10.71
N SER A 198 13.21 -11.36 9.90
CA SER A 198 12.33 -10.26 10.31
C SER A 198 11.11 -10.17 9.42
N ALA A 199 9.94 -10.02 10.03
CA ALA A 199 8.71 -9.83 9.29
C ALA A 199 8.70 -8.51 8.51
N ARG A 200 9.50 -7.51 8.95
CA ARG A 200 9.72 -6.27 8.21
C ARG A 200 10.46 -6.52 6.90
N LEU A 201 11.51 -7.36 6.94
CA LEU A 201 12.30 -7.67 5.75
C LEU A 201 11.48 -8.51 4.76
N ALA A 202 10.70 -9.49 5.25
CA ALA A 202 9.79 -10.28 4.43
C ALA A 202 8.77 -9.40 3.68
N ARG A 203 8.11 -8.47 4.39
CA ARG A 203 7.20 -7.49 3.75
C ARG A 203 7.92 -6.62 2.74
N GLY A 204 9.11 -6.14 3.08
CA GLY A 204 9.93 -5.29 2.20
C GLY A 204 10.32 -6.00 0.90
N LEU A 205 10.75 -7.26 0.97
CA LEU A 205 11.07 -8.06 -0.21
C LEU A 205 9.84 -8.34 -1.07
N GLY A 206 8.71 -8.69 -0.45
CA GLY A 206 7.47 -8.89 -1.19
C GLY A 206 6.95 -7.61 -1.84
N ALA A 207 7.06 -6.46 -1.15
CA ALA A 207 6.70 -5.17 -1.70
C ALA A 207 7.63 -4.76 -2.86
N ALA A 208 8.94 -5.03 -2.74
CA ALA A 208 9.91 -4.81 -3.81
C ALA A 208 9.60 -5.69 -5.03
N LEU A 209 9.24 -6.95 -4.83
CA LEU A 209 8.81 -7.86 -5.90
C LEU A 209 7.55 -7.35 -6.60
N LEU A 210 6.56 -6.88 -5.83
CA LEU A 210 5.34 -6.29 -6.38
C LEU A 210 5.60 -5.00 -7.16
N GLY A 211 6.45 -4.12 -6.63
CA GLY A 211 6.89 -2.90 -7.32
C GLY A 211 7.64 -3.21 -8.61
N ALA A 212 8.55 -4.18 -8.60
CA ALA A 212 9.25 -4.63 -9.80
C ALA A 212 8.28 -5.21 -10.84
N ALA A 213 7.30 -6.01 -10.41
CA ALA A 213 6.25 -6.52 -11.29
C ALA A 213 5.44 -5.35 -11.91
N PHE A 214 5.08 -4.34 -11.13
CA PHE A 214 4.37 -3.16 -11.64
C PHE A 214 5.20 -2.39 -12.66
N VAL A 215 6.47 -2.11 -12.37
CA VAL A 215 7.36 -1.37 -13.28
C VAL A 215 7.60 -2.14 -14.59
N LEU A 216 7.85 -3.45 -14.52
CA LEU A 216 8.03 -4.29 -15.71
C LEU A 216 6.77 -4.28 -16.58
N ARG A 217 5.58 -4.41 -15.97
CA ARG A 217 4.30 -4.31 -16.68
C ARG A 217 4.14 -2.93 -17.32
N ALA A 218 4.29 -1.86 -16.54
CA ALA A 218 4.11 -0.49 -17.00
C ALA A 218 5.04 -0.14 -18.16
N ALA A 219 6.32 -0.51 -18.08
CA ALA A 219 7.29 -0.33 -19.16
C ALA A 219 6.92 -1.15 -20.41
N GLY A 220 6.41 -2.37 -20.22
CA GLY A 220 5.96 -3.21 -21.31
C GLY A 220 4.75 -2.65 -22.06
N ASP A 221 3.76 -2.17 -21.31
CA ASP A 221 2.50 -1.63 -21.87
C ASP A 221 2.68 -0.22 -22.45
N ALA A 222 3.63 0.57 -21.94
CA ALA A 222 4.04 1.81 -22.58
C ALA A 222 4.65 1.55 -23.96
N ALA A 223 5.46 0.48 -24.07
CA ALA A 223 6.13 0.11 -25.31
C ALA A 223 5.21 -0.55 -26.35
N ARG A 224 4.21 -1.34 -25.92
CA ARG A 224 3.25 -2.00 -26.81
C ARG A 224 1.83 -1.97 -26.26
N ASP A 225 0.88 -1.76 -27.15
CA ASP A 225 -0.54 -1.52 -26.87
C ASP A 225 -1.40 -2.80 -26.87
N ASP A 226 -0.82 -3.98 -27.10
CA ASP A 226 -1.56 -5.25 -27.21
C ASP A 226 -1.27 -6.23 -26.05
N GLY A 227 -0.38 -5.85 -25.13
CA GLY A 227 0.10 -6.68 -24.02
C GLY A 227 1.08 -7.78 -24.44
N SER A 228 1.63 -7.75 -25.66
CA SER A 228 2.60 -8.74 -26.17
C SER A 228 4.04 -8.50 -25.72
N SER A 229 4.32 -7.37 -25.06
CA SER A 229 5.67 -7.02 -24.65
C SER A 229 6.29 -8.08 -23.74
N PRO A 230 7.54 -8.52 -23.99
CA PRO A 230 8.24 -9.44 -23.09
C PRO A 230 8.31 -8.93 -21.64
N LEU A 231 8.38 -7.61 -21.45
CA LEU A 231 8.38 -7.00 -20.11
C LEU A 231 7.03 -7.20 -19.39
N THR A 232 5.92 -7.06 -20.11
CA THR A 232 4.57 -7.37 -19.60
C THR A 232 4.47 -8.86 -19.23
N TRP A 233 5.06 -9.76 -20.03
CA TRP A 233 5.07 -11.21 -19.74
C TRP A 233 6.04 -11.65 -18.65
N LEU A 234 7.03 -10.84 -18.27
CA LEU A 234 7.85 -11.09 -17.08
C LEU A 234 7.12 -10.70 -15.79
N SER A 235 6.07 -9.89 -15.89
CA SER A 235 5.30 -9.42 -14.75
C SER A 235 4.08 -10.31 -14.48
N PRO A 236 3.92 -10.79 -13.24
CA PRO A 236 2.66 -11.42 -12.83
C PRO A 236 1.43 -10.51 -12.95
N LEU A 237 1.60 -9.19 -12.82
CA LEU A 237 0.50 -8.26 -13.04
C LEU A 237 0.14 -8.18 -14.53
N GLY A 238 1.13 -8.31 -15.42
CA GLY A 238 0.91 -8.44 -16.85
C GLY A 238 0.24 -9.76 -17.25
N TRP A 239 0.43 -10.84 -16.49
CA TRP A 239 -0.33 -12.09 -16.69
C TRP A 239 -1.82 -11.89 -16.38
N ALA A 240 -2.15 -11.17 -15.30
CA ALA A 240 -3.54 -10.87 -14.94
C ALA A 240 -4.27 -10.11 -16.06
N GLN A 241 -3.59 -9.15 -16.68
CA GLN A 241 -4.06 -8.43 -17.87
C GLN A 241 -4.15 -9.34 -19.10
N ASN A 242 -3.15 -10.20 -19.33
CA ASN A 242 -3.12 -11.11 -20.47
C ASN A 242 -4.10 -12.29 -20.37
N ILE A 243 -4.81 -12.47 -19.26
CA ILE A 243 -6.03 -13.30 -19.21
C ILE A 243 -7.13 -12.70 -20.10
N ARG A 244 -7.06 -11.40 -20.42
CA ARG A 244 -7.99 -10.65 -21.28
C ARG A 244 -9.47 -10.79 -20.89
N PRO A 245 -9.85 -10.46 -19.64
CA PRO A 245 -11.26 -10.48 -19.25
C PRO A 245 -12.10 -9.57 -20.17
N PHE A 246 -13.21 -10.07 -20.69
CA PHE A 246 -14.09 -9.36 -21.65
C PHE A 246 -13.47 -9.06 -23.02
N ALA A 247 -12.26 -9.57 -23.33
CA ALA A 247 -11.54 -9.27 -24.57
C ALA A 247 -10.94 -10.56 -25.20
N GLY A 248 -11.73 -11.63 -25.23
CA GLY A 248 -11.30 -12.96 -25.70
C GLY A 248 -10.36 -13.65 -24.70
N GLU A 249 -10.95 -14.30 -23.69
CA GLU A 249 -10.22 -14.75 -22.51
C GLU A 249 -9.18 -15.84 -22.83
N ARG A 250 -7.98 -15.66 -22.29
CA ARG A 250 -6.84 -16.59 -22.43
C ARG A 250 -6.68 -17.42 -21.17
N TRP A 251 -7.57 -18.39 -21.00
CA TRP A 251 -7.64 -19.26 -19.81
C TRP A 251 -6.33 -19.99 -19.48
N TRP A 252 -5.50 -20.29 -20.48
CA TRP A 252 -4.22 -20.97 -20.26
C TRP A 252 -3.27 -20.18 -19.37
N VAL A 253 -3.39 -18.84 -19.31
CA VAL A 253 -2.54 -17.99 -18.45
C VAL A 253 -2.77 -18.30 -16.97
N LEU A 254 -3.94 -18.83 -16.59
CA LEU A 254 -4.17 -19.32 -15.22
C LEU A 254 -3.26 -20.51 -14.87
N ALA A 255 -2.91 -21.35 -15.84
CA ALA A 255 -1.96 -22.45 -15.62
C ALA A 255 -0.55 -21.91 -15.31
N LEU A 256 -0.16 -20.77 -15.88
CA LEU A 256 1.10 -20.10 -15.58
C LEU A 256 1.11 -19.58 -14.13
N PHE A 257 0.02 -18.95 -13.69
CA PHE A 257 -0.15 -18.58 -12.27
C PHE A 257 -0.10 -19.79 -11.34
N ALA A 258 -0.82 -20.86 -11.68
CA ALA A 258 -0.85 -22.08 -10.88
C ALA A 258 0.54 -22.71 -10.75
N ALA A 259 1.28 -22.84 -11.85
CA ALA A 259 2.64 -23.38 -11.86
C ALA A 259 3.60 -22.54 -11.00
N ALA A 260 3.60 -21.22 -11.18
CA ALA A 260 4.46 -20.32 -10.41
C ALA A 260 4.10 -20.32 -8.90
N THR A 261 2.81 -20.31 -8.57
CA THR A 261 2.32 -20.37 -7.19
C THR A 261 2.73 -21.68 -6.52
N LEU A 262 2.52 -22.83 -7.20
CA LEU A 262 2.90 -24.14 -6.68
C LEU A 262 4.41 -24.26 -6.51
N ALA A 263 5.21 -23.75 -7.45
CA ALA A 263 6.66 -23.74 -7.35
C ALA A 263 7.15 -22.93 -6.13
N LEU A 264 6.62 -21.72 -5.94
CA LEU A 264 6.96 -20.87 -4.78
C LEU A 264 6.45 -21.48 -3.47
N ALA A 265 5.24 -22.04 -3.45
CA ALA A 265 4.71 -22.71 -2.26
C ALA A 265 5.54 -23.95 -1.90
N ALA A 266 5.96 -24.75 -2.89
CA ALA A 266 6.84 -25.88 -2.68
C ALA A 266 8.20 -25.43 -2.12
N LEU A 267 8.80 -24.38 -2.71
CA LEU A 267 10.03 -23.77 -2.21
C LEU A 267 9.88 -23.29 -0.76
N ALA A 268 8.79 -22.61 -0.42
CA ALA A 268 8.53 -22.19 0.95
C ALA A 268 8.46 -23.38 1.92
N HIS A 269 7.80 -24.49 1.53
CA HIS A 269 7.75 -25.69 2.37
C HIS A 269 9.09 -26.42 2.48
N THR A 270 9.92 -26.45 1.42
CA THR A 270 11.25 -27.06 1.48
C THR A 270 12.19 -26.25 2.37
N LEU A 271 12.13 -24.91 2.28
CA LEU A 271 12.88 -24.00 3.16
C LEU A 271 12.41 -24.16 4.62
N ALA A 272 11.11 -24.14 4.88
CA ALA A 272 10.55 -24.31 6.23
C ALA A 272 10.89 -25.67 6.86
N ALA A 273 11.04 -26.72 6.06
CA ALA A 273 11.43 -28.04 6.55
C ALA A 273 12.91 -28.14 6.96
N ARG A 274 13.77 -27.29 6.37
CA ARG A 274 15.22 -27.28 6.62
C ARG A 274 15.66 -26.21 7.62
N ARG A 275 14.81 -25.19 7.83
CA ARG A 275 15.05 -24.07 8.75
C ARG A 275 14.55 -24.39 10.14
N ASP A 276 15.33 -24.06 11.16
CA ASP A 276 14.85 -24.07 12.54
C ASP A 276 14.05 -22.82 12.88
N LEU A 277 13.21 -22.91 13.92
CA LEU A 277 12.40 -21.77 14.35
C LEU A 277 13.30 -20.60 14.71
N GLY A 278 12.91 -19.39 14.32
CA GLY A 278 13.72 -18.18 14.52
C GLY A 278 14.87 -18.01 13.53
N ALA A 279 15.45 -19.09 12.99
CA ALA A 279 16.56 -19.02 12.03
C ALA A 279 16.16 -18.38 10.68
N SER A 280 17.14 -18.05 9.84
CA SER A 280 16.96 -17.55 8.48
C SER A 280 18.05 -18.08 7.55
N PHE A 281 17.74 -18.19 6.25
CA PHE A 281 18.76 -18.56 5.23
C PHE A 281 19.60 -17.36 4.79
N LEU A 282 19.05 -16.15 4.85
CA LEU A 282 19.81 -14.92 4.71
C LEU A 282 20.41 -14.58 6.07
N ALA A 283 21.73 -14.67 6.18
CA ALA A 283 22.44 -14.40 7.41
C ALA A 283 22.14 -12.99 7.91
N ALA A 284 21.77 -12.89 9.19
CA ALA A 284 21.75 -11.64 9.90
C ALA A 284 23.16 -11.05 9.87
N ARG A 285 23.31 -9.81 9.38
CA ARG A 285 24.62 -9.13 9.49
C ARG A 285 24.84 -8.85 10.98
N PRO A 286 25.96 -9.28 11.60
CA PRO A 286 26.18 -9.20 13.06
C PRO A 286 26.30 -7.77 13.63
N GLY A 287 25.87 -6.75 12.89
CA GLY A 287 26.06 -5.34 13.26
C GLY A 287 27.53 -4.95 13.16
N ALA A 288 27.82 -3.68 13.45
CA ALA A 288 29.20 -3.26 13.68
C ALA A 288 29.64 -3.78 15.05
N PRO A 289 30.91 -4.21 15.21
CA PRO A 289 31.44 -4.69 16.49
C PRO A 289 31.30 -3.64 17.60
N GLU A 290 31.35 -2.36 17.23
CA GLU A 290 31.03 -1.24 18.10
C GLU A 290 29.75 -0.54 17.63
N GLY A 291 28.81 -0.36 18.57
CA GLY A 291 27.55 0.32 18.31
C GLY A 291 27.75 1.82 18.15
N ARG A 292 27.46 2.36 16.95
CA ARG A 292 27.51 3.81 16.67
C ARG A 292 26.22 4.58 17.05
N LEU A 293 25.26 3.92 17.70
CA LEU A 293 23.96 4.51 18.07
C LEU A 293 24.02 5.15 19.46
N GLY A 294 24.61 6.34 19.55
CA GLY A 294 24.79 7.04 20.83
C GLY A 294 23.56 7.84 21.32
N THR A 295 22.51 7.99 20.51
CA THR A 295 21.33 8.79 20.88
C THR A 295 20.01 8.13 20.48
N PRO A 296 18.90 8.42 21.20
CA PRO A 296 17.56 7.97 20.82
C PRO A 296 17.15 8.42 19.42
N GLY A 297 17.58 9.63 19.00
CA GLY A 297 17.33 10.14 17.65
C GLY A 297 18.06 9.33 16.56
N ALA A 298 19.31 8.92 16.82
CA ALA A 298 20.03 8.04 15.90
C ALA A 298 19.34 6.67 15.75
N LEU A 299 18.82 6.12 16.84
CA LEU A 299 18.01 4.89 16.81
C LEU A 299 16.72 5.10 16.02
N ALA A 300 15.96 6.16 16.30
CA ALA A 300 14.74 6.49 15.57
C ALA A 300 14.99 6.61 14.07
N ARG A 301 16.08 7.29 13.66
CA ARG A 301 16.49 7.40 12.25
C ARG A 301 16.78 6.04 11.64
N ARG A 302 17.53 5.18 12.34
CA ARG A 302 17.82 3.82 11.86
C ARG A 302 16.55 2.99 11.68
N LEU A 303 15.58 3.13 12.58
CA LEU A 303 14.32 2.39 12.52
C LEU A 303 13.42 2.89 11.38
N GLN A 304 13.33 4.21 11.16
CA GLN A 304 12.40 4.78 10.18
C GLN A 304 13.00 5.00 8.79
N ARG A 305 14.33 4.99 8.61
CA ARG A 305 14.97 5.24 7.30
C ARG A 305 14.44 4.37 6.17
N GLY A 306 14.14 3.09 6.43
CA GLY A 306 13.63 2.18 5.39
C GLY A 306 12.21 2.56 4.98
N THR A 307 11.37 2.96 5.93
CA THR A 307 10.02 3.45 5.65
C THR A 307 10.08 4.77 4.87
N LEU A 308 10.91 5.73 5.31
CA LEU A 308 11.10 7.00 4.61
C LEU A 308 11.55 6.77 3.16
N LEU A 309 12.62 5.99 2.96
CA LEU A 309 13.12 5.66 1.62
C LEU A 309 12.05 4.99 0.75
N GLY A 310 11.32 4.01 1.29
CA GLY A 310 10.25 3.33 0.54
C GLY A 310 9.15 4.27 0.09
N TRP A 311 8.71 5.19 0.96
CA TRP A 311 7.70 6.19 0.60
C TRP A 311 8.24 7.25 -0.38
N THR A 312 9.49 7.71 -0.21
CA THR A 312 10.12 8.63 -1.16
C THR A 312 10.22 8.00 -2.56
N LEU A 313 10.61 6.73 -2.64
CA LEU A 313 10.69 5.97 -3.89
C LEU A 313 9.32 5.67 -4.49
N ALA A 314 8.23 5.73 -3.72
CA ALA A 314 6.88 5.65 -4.26
C ALA A 314 6.40 7.01 -4.80
N PHE A 315 6.71 8.10 -4.09
CA PHE A 315 6.28 9.46 -4.44
C PHE A 315 6.93 9.95 -5.73
N ALA A 316 8.24 9.79 -5.88
CA ALA A 316 8.95 10.35 -7.04
C ALA A 316 8.46 9.78 -8.38
N PRO A 317 8.42 8.45 -8.62
CA PRO A 317 7.94 7.91 -9.89
C PRO A 317 6.45 8.17 -10.14
N ALA A 318 5.62 8.10 -9.10
CA ALA A 318 4.19 8.41 -9.23
C ALA A 318 3.98 9.86 -9.67
N ALA A 319 4.74 10.78 -9.09
CA ALA A 319 4.72 12.18 -9.47
C ALA A 319 5.24 12.43 -10.89
N VAL A 320 6.27 11.70 -11.36
CA VAL A 320 6.70 11.75 -12.77
C VAL A 320 5.57 11.37 -13.71
N LEU A 321 4.86 10.27 -13.41
CA LEU A 321 3.72 9.85 -14.22
C LEU A 321 2.59 10.87 -14.22
N PHE A 322 2.30 11.53 -13.09
CA PHE A 322 1.31 12.61 -13.06
C PHE A 322 1.78 13.84 -13.83
N GLY A 323 3.05 14.22 -13.71
CA GLY A 323 3.63 15.32 -14.47
C GLY A 323 3.53 15.10 -15.98
N SER A 324 3.80 13.89 -16.46
CA SER A 324 3.74 13.56 -17.90
C SER A 324 2.31 13.52 -18.46
N LEU A 325 1.30 13.57 -17.60
CA LEU A 325 -0.11 13.68 -18.00
C LEU A 325 -0.61 15.13 -18.03
N ALA A 326 0.19 16.09 -17.54
CA ALA A 326 -0.25 17.47 -17.37
C ALA A 326 -0.63 18.13 -18.70
N ASP A 327 0.22 18.03 -19.74
CA ASP A 327 -0.08 18.60 -21.06
C ASP A 327 -1.19 17.82 -21.80
N GLY A 328 -1.31 16.52 -21.53
CA GLY A 328 -2.38 15.70 -22.10
C GLY A 328 -3.78 16.10 -21.64
N ALA A 329 -3.91 16.76 -20.47
CA ALA A 329 -5.20 17.22 -19.96
C ALA A 329 -5.80 18.36 -20.81
N GLY A 330 -4.96 19.23 -21.37
CA GLY A 330 -5.37 20.31 -22.28
C GLY A 330 -5.66 19.80 -23.68
N ALA A 331 -4.77 18.95 -24.22
CA ALA A 331 -4.87 18.42 -25.58
C ALA A 331 -6.09 17.51 -25.82
N LEU A 332 -6.57 16.78 -24.79
CA LEU A 332 -7.77 15.93 -24.90
C LEU A 332 -9.07 16.71 -25.15
N LEU A 333 -9.04 18.04 -25.02
CA LEU A 333 -10.21 18.93 -25.11
C LEU A 333 -10.21 19.80 -26.39
N GLU A 334 -9.20 19.65 -27.26
CA GLU A 334 -9.05 20.52 -28.44
C GLU A 334 -9.95 20.17 -29.63
N ASP A 335 -10.45 18.93 -29.72
CA ASP A 335 -11.07 18.38 -30.94
C ASP A 335 -12.55 18.78 -31.16
N ASP A 336 -13.13 19.62 -30.30
CA ASP A 336 -14.52 20.10 -30.45
C ASP A 336 -14.64 21.62 -30.24
N ASP A 337 -15.29 22.31 -31.18
CA ASP A 337 -15.42 23.78 -31.19
C ASP A 337 -16.16 24.31 -29.94
N SER A 338 -17.08 23.53 -29.35
CA SER A 338 -17.79 23.92 -28.12
C SER A 338 -16.90 23.80 -26.88
N THR A 339 -15.97 22.85 -26.89
CA THR A 339 -15.00 22.63 -25.81
C THR A 339 -13.91 23.70 -25.82
N ARG A 340 -13.50 24.15 -27.02
CA ARG A 340 -12.57 25.26 -27.20
C ARG A 340 -13.11 26.58 -26.64
N GLU A 341 -14.40 26.88 -26.77
CA GLU A 341 -15.00 28.10 -26.21
C GLU A 341 -15.04 28.06 -24.66
N ILE A 342 -15.31 26.89 -24.08
CA ILE A 342 -15.24 26.66 -22.62
C ILE A 342 -13.79 26.82 -22.13
N LEU A 343 -12.82 26.31 -22.89
CA LEU A 343 -11.39 26.43 -22.59
C LEU A 343 -10.94 27.91 -22.53
N ILE A 344 -11.37 28.72 -23.50
CA ILE A 344 -11.08 30.15 -23.53
C ILE A 344 -11.70 30.86 -22.32
N ARG A 345 -12.94 30.51 -21.94
CA ARG A 345 -13.61 31.08 -20.76
C ARG A 345 -12.96 30.68 -19.43
N LEU A 346 -12.32 29.51 -19.38
CA LEU A 346 -11.60 29.01 -18.20
C LEU A 346 -10.15 29.54 -18.09
N GLY A 347 -9.71 30.39 -19.02
CA GLY A 347 -8.36 30.98 -19.00
C GLY A 347 -7.33 30.26 -19.88
N GLY A 348 -7.79 29.39 -20.79
CA GLY A 348 -6.96 28.67 -21.74
C GLY A 348 -6.37 27.37 -21.19
N GLU A 349 -5.58 26.70 -22.03
CA GLU A 349 -4.95 25.40 -21.74
C GLU A 349 -4.12 25.42 -20.46
N GLN A 350 -3.34 26.50 -20.25
CA GLN A 350 -2.49 26.65 -19.08
C GLN A 350 -3.29 26.63 -17.76
N ALA A 351 -4.50 27.18 -17.73
CA ALA A 351 -5.34 27.17 -16.54
C ALA A 351 -5.84 25.75 -16.18
N ILE A 352 -6.12 24.91 -17.17
CA ILE A 352 -6.49 23.50 -16.96
C ILE A 352 -5.28 22.71 -16.47
N THR A 353 -4.12 22.92 -17.10
CA THR A 353 -2.86 22.28 -16.69
C THR A 353 -2.49 22.66 -15.25
N ASP A 354 -2.59 23.94 -14.89
CA ASP A 354 -2.33 24.42 -13.53
C ASP A 354 -3.33 23.84 -12.53
N ALA A 355 -4.62 23.80 -12.87
CA ALA A 355 -5.65 23.19 -12.03
C ALA A 355 -5.43 21.69 -11.81
N PHE A 356 -5.04 20.97 -12.87
CA PHE A 356 -4.67 19.55 -12.79
C PHE A 356 -3.46 19.33 -11.88
N LEU A 357 -2.39 20.11 -12.08
CA LEU A 357 -1.19 20.05 -11.26
C LEU A 357 -1.49 20.41 -9.80
N ALA A 358 -2.34 21.41 -9.55
CA ALA A 358 -2.79 21.78 -8.20
C ALA A 358 -3.60 20.67 -7.52
N ALA A 359 -4.45 19.97 -8.27
CA ALA A 359 -5.14 18.79 -7.77
C ALA A 359 -4.13 17.68 -7.41
N MET A 360 -3.12 17.44 -8.25
CA MET A 360 -2.09 16.43 -8.00
C MET A 360 -1.20 16.77 -6.80
N THR A 361 -0.82 18.04 -6.59
CA THR A 361 -0.09 18.45 -5.37
C THR A 361 -0.94 18.21 -4.12
N GLY A 362 -2.24 18.48 -4.18
CA GLY A 362 -3.19 18.16 -3.10
C GLY A 362 -3.27 16.66 -2.79
N VAL A 363 -3.38 15.81 -3.82
CA VAL A 363 -3.39 14.34 -3.67
C VAL A 363 -2.10 13.85 -3.00
N LEU A 364 -0.95 14.33 -3.46
CA LEU A 364 0.36 14.00 -2.88
C LEU A 364 0.48 14.48 -1.43
N GLY A 365 -0.07 15.65 -1.11
CA GLY A 365 -0.19 16.19 0.24
C GLY A 365 -0.96 15.25 1.18
N ILE A 366 -2.14 14.81 0.76
CA ILE A 366 -2.98 13.88 1.52
C ILE A 366 -2.25 12.55 1.75
N LEU A 367 -1.60 12.00 0.72
CA LEU A 367 -0.81 10.78 0.86
C LEU A 367 0.39 10.95 1.80
N ALA A 368 1.02 12.14 1.81
CA ALA A 368 2.13 12.44 2.71
C ALA A 368 1.68 12.48 4.18
N ALA A 369 0.41 12.85 4.45
CA ALA A 369 -0.16 12.74 5.80
C ALA A 369 -0.28 11.30 6.28
N LEU A 370 -0.60 10.35 5.40
CA LEU A 370 -0.63 8.92 5.76
C LEU A 370 0.76 8.43 6.21
N TYR A 371 1.83 8.86 5.51
CA TYR A 371 3.19 8.62 5.95
C TYR A 371 3.46 9.25 7.33
N ALA A 372 3.07 10.51 7.53
CA ALA A 372 3.32 11.23 8.78
C ALA A 372 2.64 10.53 9.97
N VAL A 373 1.38 10.12 9.82
CA VAL A 373 0.64 9.35 10.82
C VAL A 373 1.32 8.00 11.10
N ALA A 374 1.71 7.26 10.06
CA ALA A 374 2.43 6.00 10.23
C ALA A 374 3.78 6.18 10.96
N ALA A 375 4.50 7.26 10.67
CA ALA A 375 5.78 7.59 11.29
C ALA A 375 5.61 7.96 12.78
N VAL A 376 4.55 8.70 13.13
CA VAL A 376 4.17 9.01 14.51
C VAL A 376 3.80 7.75 15.29
N LEU A 377 2.95 6.88 14.73
CA LEU A 377 2.49 5.64 15.37
C LEU A 377 3.62 4.61 15.56
N ARG A 378 4.82 4.88 15.05
CA ARG A 378 6.01 4.12 15.42
C ARG A 378 6.29 4.20 16.93
N LEU A 379 6.04 5.35 17.57
CA LEU A 379 6.16 5.51 19.02
C LEU A 379 5.27 4.52 19.77
N HIS A 380 4.00 4.42 19.34
CA HIS A 380 3.06 3.43 19.87
C HIS A 380 3.57 2.00 19.70
N THR A 381 4.14 1.68 18.53
CA THR A 381 4.67 0.34 18.25
C THR A 381 5.89 0.00 19.11
N GLU A 382 6.76 0.96 19.41
CA GLU A 382 7.90 0.77 20.32
C GLU A 382 7.43 0.59 21.77
N GLU A 383 6.38 1.29 22.18
CA GLU A 383 5.78 1.17 23.51
C GLU A 383 5.05 -0.18 23.68
N THR A 384 4.12 -0.53 22.80
CA THR A 384 3.33 -1.77 22.92
C THR A 384 4.13 -3.05 22.69
N ALA A 385 5.32 -2.95 22.12
CA ALA A 385 6.23 -4.07 21.95
C ALA A 385 7.27 -4.17 23.08
N HIS A 386 7.09 -3.40 24.17
CA HIS A 386 7.98 -3.35 25.33
C HIS A 386 9.45 -3.02 24.99
N ARG A 387 9.69 -2.34 23.84
CA ARG A 387 11.04 -1.89 23.44
C ARG A 387 11.37 -0.51 23.99
N ALA A 388 10.36 0.30 24.27
CA ALA A 388 10.54 1.63 24.86
C ALA A 388 10.99 1.56 26.33
N GLU A 389 10.51 0.56 27.10
CA GLU A 389 10.79 0.44 28.53
C GLU A 389 12.28 0.25 28.86
N PRO A 390 13.01 -0.71 28.24
CA PRO A 390 14.45 -0.86 28.50
C PRO A 390 15.26 0.38 28.15
N LEU A 391 14.84 1.12 27.11
CA LEU A 391 15.52 2.34 26.67
C LEU A 391 15.28 3.51 27.64
N LEU A 392 14.07 3.60 28.21
CA LEU A 392 13.67 4.66 29.14
C LEU A 392 14.04 4.35 30.60
N ALA A 393 14.48 3.13 30.90
CA ALA A 393 15.13 2.79 32.17
C ALA A 393 16.54 3.42 32.30
N HIS A 394 17.19 3.74 31.18
CA HIS A 394 18.43 4.52 31.14
C HIS A 394 18.15 6.04 31.30
N PRO A 395 19.18 6.89 31.49
CA PRO A 395 19.02 8.35 31.62
C PRO A 395 18.63 9.03 30.29
N VAL A 396 17.48 8.64 29.74
CA VAL A 396 16.85 9.16 28.53
C VAL A 396 15.47 9.69 28.90
N GLY A 397 15.28 11.01 28.81
CA GLY A 397 13.97 11.61 29.02
C GLY A 397 12.96 11.20 27.95
N ARG A 398 11.69 10.99 28.34
CA ARG A 398 10.56 10.66 27.45
C ARG A 398 10.44 11.61 26.26
N LEU A 399 10.66 12.91 26.49
CA LEU A 399 10.64 13.94 25.43
C LEU A 399 11.82 13.81 24.46
N ARG A 400 13.02 13.47 24.93
CA ARG A 400 14.19 13.29 24.06
C ARG A 400 14.02 12.07 23.17
N TRP A 401 13.43 11.00 23.70
CA TRP A 401 13.05 9.83 22.93
C TRP A 401 11.98 10.16 21.87
N ALA A 402 10.89 10.82 22.27
CA ALA A 402 9.81 11.22 21.36
C ALA A 402 10.28 12.17 20.26
N ALA A 403 11.10 13.18 20.60
CA ALA A 403 11.65 14.13 19.66
C ALA A 403 12.44 13.45 18.53
N GLY A 404 13.16 12.36 18.83
CA GLY A 404 13.87 11.58 17.81
C GLY A 404 12.95 10.99 16.74
N HIS A 405 11.78 10.49 17.14
CA HIS A 405 10.78 9.96 16.22
C HIS A 405 9.98 11.07 15.52
N LEU A 406 9.60 12.12 16.27
CA LEU A 406 8.82 13.24 15.74
C LEU A 406 9.60 14.03 14.70
N LEU A 407 10.90 14.22 14.88
CA LEU A 407 11.73 14.89 13.87
C LEU A 407 11.63 14.19 12.51
N ILE A 408 11.62 12.86 12.48
CA ILE A 408 11.49 12.10 11.23
C ILE A 408 10.05 12.13 10.70
N ALA A 409 9.07 12.10 11.60
CA ALA A 409 7.66 12.15 11.23
C ALA A 409 7.24 13.52 10.64
N PHE A 410 7.84 14.62 11.08
CA PHE A 410 7.56 15.98 10.59
C PHE A 410 8.49 16.41 9.44
N ALA A 411 9.75 15.98 9.43
CA ALA A 411 10.67 16.28 8.32
C ALA A 411 10.48 15.32 7.12
N GLY A 412 10.05 14.07 7.36
CA GLY A 412 9.85 13.08 6.31
C GLY A 412 8.84 13.51 5.23
N PRO A 413 7.66 14.07 5.58
CA PRO A 413 6.73 14.60 4.60
C PRO A 413 7.33 15.68 3.71
N ALA A 414 8.23 16.53 4.24
CA ALA A 414 8.93 17.54 3.43
C ALA A 414 9.83 16.86 2.39
N VAL A 415 10.57 15.82 2.78
CA VAL A 415 11.36 15.02 1.83
C VAL A 415 10.47 14.37 0.75
N LEU A 416 9.32 13.81 1.13
CA LEU A 416 8.37 13.19 0.21
C LEU A 416 7.81 14.22 -0.79
N LEU A 417 7.37 15.38 -0.30
CA LEU A 417 6.74 16.41 -1.12
C LEU A 417 7.75 17.13 -2.01
N THR A 418 8.99 17.31 -1.57
CA THR A 418 10.09 17.77 -2.43
C THR A 418 10.38 16.75 -3.53
N ALA A 419 10.47 15.46 -3.20
CA ALA A 419 10.67 14.41 -4.19
C ALA A 419 9.51 14.32 -5.19
N ALA A 420 8.28 14.57 -4.74
CA ALA A 420 7.11 14.63 -5.62
C ALA A 420 7.09 15.88 -6.50
N ALA A 421 7.47 17.05 -5.98
CA ALA A 421 7.63 18.25 -6.81
C ALA A 421 8.69 18.06 -7.90
N LEU A 422 9.83 17.47 -7.55
CA LEU A 422 10.87 17.09 -8.53
C LEU A 422 10.34 16.09 -9.55
N GLY A 423 9.55 15.11 -9.12
CA GLY A 423 8.90 14.15 -10.01
C GLY A 423 7.91 14.80 -10.96
N LEU A 424 6.97 15.62 -10.46
CA LEU A 424 5.99 16.36 -11.26
C LEU A 424 6.71 17.25 -12.29
N ALA A 425 7.73 17.99 -11.87
CA ALA A 425 8.48 18.87 -12.76
C ALA A 425 9.27 18.10 -13.82
N LEU A 426 9.84 16.94 -13.47
CA LEU A 426 10.52 16.06 -14.43
C LEU A 426 9.54 15.48 -15.45
N GLY A 427 8.34 15.07 -15.00
CA GLY A 427 7.30 14.55 -15.88
C GLY A 427 6.69 15.61 -16.80
N HIS A 428 6.46 16.81 -16.28
CA HIS A 428 5.91 17.95 -17.02
C HIS A 428 6.97 18.66 -17.88
N GLY A 429 8.25 18.55 -17.52
CA GLY A 429 9.37 19.18 -18.22
C GLY A 429 9.64 20.64 -17.84
N ARG A 430 8.83 21.27 -16.97
CA ARG A 430 8.91 22.69 -16.59
C ARG A 430 8.34 23.00 -15.19
N ASP A 431 8.37 24.29 -14.82
CA ASP A 431 7.67 24.87 -13.66
C ASP A 431 8.03 24.32 -12.26
N LEU A 432 9.27 23.84 -12.11
CA LEU A 432 9.78 23.33 -10.82
C LEU A 432 9.55 24.29 -9.64
N PRO A 433 9.79 25.62 -9.73
CA PRO A 433 9.55 26.52 -8.60
C PRO A 433 8.09 26.55 -8.14
N ALA A 434 7.14 26.59 -9.09
CA ALA A 434 5.71 26.63 -8.80
C ALA A 434 5.23 25.28 -8.22
N LEU A 435 5.73 24.17 -8.76
CA LEU A 435 5.43 22.82 -8.27
C LEU A 435 6.04 22.55 -6.88
N LEU A 436 7.25 23.04 -6.62
CA LEU A 436 7.85 23.00 -5.27
C LEU A 436 7.00 23.78 -4.28
N LEU A 437 6.56 24.99 -4.64
CA LEU A 437 5.70 25.79 -3.79
C LEU A 437 4.36 25.08 -3.53
N GLY A 438 3.71 24.54 -4.56
CA GLY A 438 2.43 23.84 -4.44
C GLY A 438 2.51 22.58 -3.59
N CYS A 439 3.55 21.76 -3.76
CA CYS A 439 3.77 20.58 -2.93
C CYS A 439 4.11 20.96 -1.47
N LEU A 440 5.00 21.92 -1.25
CA LEU A 440 5.43 22.29 0.11
C LEU A 440 4.35 23.08 0.87
N ALA A 441 3.44 23.78 0.18
CA ALA A 441 2.29 24.43 0.78
C ALA A 441 1.36 23.44 1.50
N GLN A 442 1.39 22.15 1.15
CA GLN A 442 0.62 21.09 1.81
C GLN A 442 1.15 20.73 3.21
N LEU A 443 2.39 21.11 3.55
CA LEU A 443 3.05 20.68 4.78
C LEU A 443 2.29 21.03 6.07
N PRO A 444 1.72 22.24 6.25
CA PRO A 444 1.00 22.58 7.47
C PRO A 444 -0.22 21.69 7.70
N ALA A 445 -0.93 21.29 6.64
CA ALA A 445 -2.05 20.34 6.77
C ALA A 445 -1.56 18.95 7.19
N VAL A 446 -0.44 18.47 6.61
CA VAL A 446 0.19 17.21 6.99
C VAL A 446 0.65 17.23 8.45
N TRP A 447 1.31 18.31 8.88
CA TRP A 447 1.77 18.49 10.25
C TRP A 447 0.63 18.55 11.25
N THR A 448 -0.51 19.11 10.88
CA THR A 448 -1.72 19.12 11.71
C THR A 448 -2.18 17.69 12.00
N LEU A 449 -2.29 16.83 10.99
CA LEU A 449 -2.69 15.43 11.20
C LEU A 449 -1.63 14.62 11.98
N ALA A 450 -0.34 14.88 11.73
CA ALA A 450 0.74 14.26 12.50
C ALA A 450 0.68 14.66 13.99
N ALA A 451 0.43 15.95 14.28
CA ALA A 451 0.28 16.46 15.63
C ALA A 451 -0.95 15.87 16.33
N VAL A 452 -2.08 15.75 15.64
CA VAL A 452 -3.31 15.11 16.15
C VAL A 452 -3.06 13.64 16.48
N ALA A 453 -2.45 12.88 15.56
CA ALA A 453 -2.13 11.47 15.80
C ALA A 453 -1.17 11.30 16.99
N PHE A 454 -0.18 12.18 17.12
CA PHE A 454 0.76 12.15 18.24
C PHE A 454 0.06 12.49 19.56
N THR A 455 -0.83 13.48 19.54
CA THR A 455 -1.60 13.89 20.73
C THR A 455 -2.53 12.79 21.17
N LEU A 456 -3.21 12.12 20.24
CA LEU A 456 -4.03 10.95 20.54
C LEU A 456 -3.20 9.84 21.20
N TYR A 457 -2.02 9.53 20.65
CA TYR A 457 -1.07 8.63 21.28
C TYR A 457 -0.65 9.08 22.68
N ALA A 458 -0.35 10.37 22.86
CA ALA A 458 0.09 10.91 24.14
C ALA A 458 -1.00 10.85 25.21
N PHE A 459 -2.28 11.07 24.85
CA PHE A 459 -3.38 11.08 25.82
C PHE A 459 -3.97 9.68 26.06
N LEU A 460 -4.26 8.95 24.98
CA LEU A 460 -4.90 7.63 25.01
C LEU A 460 -4.08 6.65 24.15
N PRO A 461 -2.99 6.06 24.69
CA PRO A 461 -2.08 5.25 23.87
C PRO A 461 -2.77 4.03 23.26
N ARG A 462 -3.76 3.44 23.94
CA ARG A 462 -4.58 2.32 23.42
C ARG A 462 -5.43 2.71 22.20
N ALA A 463 -5.80 3.99 22.10
CA ALA A 463 -6.56 4.53 20.98
C ALA A 463 -5.66 5.13 19.88
N ALA A 464 -4.33 5.12 20.04
CA ALA A 464 -3.40 5.67 19.05
C ALA A 464 -3.66 5.19 17.61
N PRO A 465 -3.99 3.89 17.36
CA PRO A 465 -4.31 3.43 16.01
C PRO A 465 -5.51 4.15 15.36
N ALA A 466 -6.41 4.76 16.13
CA ALA A 466 -7.51 5.55 15.59
C ALA A 466 -7.05 6.84 14.88
N GLY A 467 -5.77 7.22 14.99
CA GLY A 467 -5.16 8.24 14.13
C GLY A 467 -5.30 7.91 12.63
N TRP A 468 -5.35 6.62 12.26
CA TRP A 468 -5.68 6.21 10.89
C TRP A 468 -7.11 6.59 10.51
N ALA A 469 -8.08 6.42 11.39
CA ALA A 469 -9.47 6.77 11.12
C ALA A 469 -9.61 8.28 10.87
N ILE A 470 -8.90 9.12 11.64
CA ILE A 470 -8.88 10.57 11.44
C ILE A 470 -8.29 10.93 10.07
N ALA A 471 -7.13 10.35 9.74
CA ALA A 471 -6.49 10.61 8.45
C ALA A 471 -7.35 10.16 7.26
N THR A 472 -7.97 8.98 7.38
CA THR A 472 -8.91 8.46 6.38
C THR A 472 -10.15 9.35 6.26
N LEU A 473 -10.70 9.83 7.37
CA LEU A 473 -11.84 10.75 7.35
C LEU A 473 -11.50 12.05 6.61
N CYS A 474 -10.36 12.68 6.90
CA CYS A 474 -9.92 13.88 6.19
C CYS A 474 -9.70 13.64 4.69
N LEU A 475 -9.17 12.47 4.32
CA LEU A 475 -9.02 12.05 2.92
C LEU A 475 -10.39 11.89 2.24
N LEU A 476 -11.33 11.22 2.90
CA LEU A 476 -12.69 11.02 2.38
C LEU A 476 -13.42 12.34 2.22
N ILE A 477 -13.33 13.25 3.20
CA ILE A 477 -13.91 14.60 3.10
C ILE A 477 -13.31 15.34 1.90
N GLY A 478 -11.98 15.28 1.70
CA GLY A 478 -11.32 15.96 0.58
C GLY A 478 -11.72 15.44 -0.81
N TRP A 479 -11.95 14.14 -0.95
CA TRP A 479 -12.25 13.51 -2.24
C TRP A 479 -13.74 13.37 -2.54
N VAL A 480 -14.51 12.92 -1.55
CA VAL A 480 -15.93 12.60 -1.69
C VAL A 480 -16.79 13.81 -1.31
N GLY A 481 -16.31 14.66 -0.42
CA GLY A 481 -17.07 15.80 0.08
C GLY A 481 -17.56 16.76 -1.02
N PRO A 482 -16.71 17.17 -1.99
CA PRO A 482 -17.15 17.99 -3.10
C PRO A 482 -18.16 17.29 -4.02
N VAL A 483 -18.03 15.97 -4.18
CA VAL A 483 -18.93 15.16 -5.02
C VAL A 483 -20.32 15.04 -4.40
N LEU A 484 -20.39 14.95 -3.08
CA LEU A 484 -21.64 14.89 -2.31
C LEU A 484 -22.20 16.26 -1.92
N ASP A 485 -21.55 17.35 -2.36
CA ASP A 485 -21.89 18.73 -1.99
C ASP A 485 -22.06 18.92 -0.47
N LEU A 486 -21.07 18.43 0.30
CA LEU A 486 -21.14 18.48 1.76
C LEU A 486 -21.09 19.94 2.28
N PRO A 487 -21.79 20.23 3.40
CA PRO A 487 -21.77 21.57 4.00
C PRO A 487 -20.35 22.02 4.34
N ALA A 488 -20.09 23.33 4.20
CA ALA A 488 -18.78 23.94 4.46
C ALA A 488 -18.21 23.56 5.84
N VAL A 489 -19.05 23.49 6.87
CA VAL A 489 -18.66 23.07 8.23
C VAL A 489 -18.01 21.68 8.25
N VAL A 490 -18.49 20.75 7.43
CA VAL A 490 -17.93 19.39 7.33
C VAL A 490 -16.64 19.40 6.51
N MET A 491 -16.60 20.18 5.43
CA MET A 491 -15.40 20.35 4.61
C MET A 491 -14.24 20.96 5.42
N ASP A 492 -14.53 21.96 6.25
CA ASP A 492 -13.57 22.69 7.06
C ASP A 492 -12.93 21.86 8.18
N LEU A 493 -13.46 20.67 8.48
CA LEU A 493 -12.82 19.70 9.38
C LEU A 493 -11.51 19.14 8.81
N SER A 494 -11.38 19.11 7.47
CA SER A 494 -10.15 18.63 6.84
C SER A 494 -9.14 19.77 6.75
N PRO A 495 -7.91 19.61 7.28
CA PRO A 495 -6.91 20.67 7.18
C PRO A 495 -6.48 20.95 5.72
N PHE A 496 -6.77 20.03 4.80
CA PHE A 496 -6.46 20.16 3.38
C PHE A 496 -7.37 21.13 2.62
N THR A 497 -8.54 21.51 3.16
CA THR A 497 -9.39 22.54 2.52
C THR A 497 -8.84 23.95 2.73
N HIS A 498 -7.98 24.14 3.72
CA HIS A 498 -7.36 25.42 4.09
C HIS A 498 -6.01 25.67 3.40
N VAL A 499 -5.58 24.77 2.51
CA VAL A 499 -4.32 24.92 1.76
C VAL A 499 -4.58 25.59 0.42
N PRO A 500 -3.74 26.54 -0.04
CA PRO A 500 -3.92 27.17 -1.34
C PRO A 500 -3.78 26.16 -2.48
N LYS A 501 -4.57 26.37 -3.54
CA LYS A 501 -4.53 25.58 -4.77
C LYS A 501 -3.42 26.11 -5.67
N LEU A 502 -2.27 25.47 -5.63
CA LEU A 502 -1.07 25.88 -6.37
C LEU A 502 -0.54 24.73 -7.24
N PRO A 503 -0.09 24.99 -8.47
CA PRO A 503 0.02 26.30 -9.16
C PRO A 503 -1.33 26.90 -9.62
N GLY A 504 -1.34 28.19 -10.01
CA GLY A 504 -2.48 28.84 -10.67
C GLY A 504 -3.21 29.92 -9.85
N ALA A 505 -3.72 29.60 -8.66
CA ALA A 505 -4.51 30.57 -7.88
C ALA A 505 -3.64 31.49 -7.00
N ASP A 506 -4.07 32.74 -6.80
CA ASP A 506 -3.43 33.66 -5.86
C ASP A 506 -3.50 33.09 -4.43
N PRO A 507 -2.35 32.84 -3.78
CA PRO A 507 -2.34 32.12 -2.52
C PRO A 507 -2.75 33.03 -1.35
N ASN A 508 -3.80 32.63 -0.62
CA ASN A 508 -4.07 33.17 0.70
C ASN A 508 -3.25 32.42 1.76
N TRP A 509 -2.22 33.08 2.30
CA TRP A 509 -1.33 32.49 3.30
C TRP A 509 -1.85 32.54 4.74
N ALA A 510 -2.94 33.27 5.02
CA ALA A 510 -3.44 33.41 6.38
C ALA A 510 -3.94 32.07 6.97
N PRO A 511 -4.75 31.24 6.27
CA PRO A 511 -5.13 29.91 6.75
C PRO A 511 -3.94 28.97 6.91
N VAL A 512 -2.93 29.09 6.05
CA VAL A 512 -1.69 28.29 6.12
C VAL A 512 -0.92 28.60 7.40
N ALA A 513 -0.77 29.88 7.74
CA ALA A 513 -0.16 30.31 9.00
C ALA A 513 -0.96 29.82 10.22
N ALA A 514 -2.30 29.88 10.15
CA ALA A 514 -3.16 29.36 11.20
C ALA A 514 -2.96 27.84 11.41
N LEU A 515 -2.86 27.05 10.33
CA LEU A 515 -2.57 25.61 10.43
C LEU A 515 -1.23 25.32 11.12
N VAL A 516 -0.19 26.11 10.86
CA VAL A 516 1.10 25.96 11.54
C VAL A 516 0.95 26.20 13.05
N VAL A 517 0.22 27.26 13.44
CA VAL A 517 -0.04 27.56 14.86
C VAL A 517 -0.84 26.45 15.52
N VAL A 518 -1.90 25.95 14.86
CA VAL A 518 -2.72 24.83 15.36
C VAL A 518 -1.87 23.57 15.53
N ALA A 519 -1.08 23.20 14.51
CA ALA A 519 -0.20 22.04 14.58
C ALA A 519 0.80 22.15 15.74
N ALA A 520 1.40 23.32 15.94
CA ALA A 520 2.33 23.59 17.04
C ALA A 520 1.66 23.49 18.41
N ALA A 521 0.47 24.08 18.57
CA ALA A 521 -0.29 24.03 19.82
C ALA A 521 -0.73 22.61 20.19
N VAL A 522 -1.26 21.86 19.22
CA VAL A 522 -1.66 20.46 19.39
C VAL A 522 -0.45 19.60 19.74
N LEU A 523 0.66 19.74 19.02
CA LEU A 523 1.91 19.02 19.29
C LEU A 523 2.43 19.33 20.71
N ALA A 524 2.42 20.60 21.11
CA ALA A 524 2.85 21.02 22.44
C ALA A 524 1.99 20.39 23.56
N ALA A 525 0.67 20.31 23.37
CA ALA A 525 -0.23 19.62 24.29
C ALA A 525 0.12 18.13 24.42
N GLY A 526 0.35 17.44 23.30
CA GLY A 526 0.81 16.05 23.28
C GLY A 526 2.15 15.85 24.01
N LEU A 527 3.11 16.76 23.81
CA LEU A 527 4.42 16.69 24.46
C LEU A 527 4.29 16.93 25.97
N ALA A 528 3.51 17.93 26.38
CA ALA A 528 3.24 18.21 27.79
C ALA A 528 2.61 17.00 28.50
N ARG A 529 1.67 16.31 27.83
CA ARG A 529 1.06 15.07 28.35
C ARG A 529 2.08 13.94 28.45
N LEU A 530 2.85 13.67 27.40
CA LEU A 530 3.84 12.59 27.38
C LEU A 530 4.91 12.76 28.46
N ARG A 531 5.29 14.00 28.79
CA ARG A 531 6.22 14.31 29.88
C ARG A 531 5.75 13.75 31.23
N ARG A 532 4.43 13.70 31.47
CA ARG A 532 3.83 13.29 32.74
C ARG A 532 3.17 11.90 32.68
N ARG A 533 2.94 11.35 31.48
CA ARG A 533 2.21 10.09 31.26
C ARG A 533 3.13 8.88 31.40
N ASP A 534 2.75 7.93 32.24
CA ASP A 534 3.43 6.63 32.30
C ASP A 534 3.28 5.82 31.02
N LEU A 535 4.22 4.88 30.83
CA LEU A 535 4.20 3.99 29.69
C LEU A 535 3.19 2.86 29.93
N LEU A 536 2.61 2.35 28.85
CA LEU A 536 1.87 1.10 28.89
C LEU A 536 2.84 -0.04 29.19
N THR A 537 2.80 -0.54 30.43
CA THR A 537 3.42 -1.80 30.86
C THR A 537 2.52 -2.98 30.58
#